data_AF-A0A7G5EF22-F1
#
_entry.id   AF-A0A7G5EF22-F1
#
_cell.length_a   1.000
_cell.length_b   1.000
_cell.length_c   1.000
_cell.angle_alpha   90.00
_cell.angle_beta   90.00
_cell.angle_gamma   90.00
#
_symmetry.space_group_name_H-M   'P 1'
#
loop_
_entity.id
_entity.type
_entity.pdbx_description
1 polymer ?
#
loop_
_entity_poly.entity_id
_entity_poly.type
_entity_poly.pdbx_seq_one_letter_code
_entity_poly.pdbx_strand_id
1 'polypeptide(L)'
;MRKHLLTLAAALAIAVPGLSAAALITGTTNYAGDDVYSFRSSDLTYDASGSAYSDLPVLMFCIDHGARPPFDITSQFDTAAGASAIKGPAGAAGEAAIHWVLDQYYLSYYKTGSVEQRRALQYALWEIGNDYNGTAASIDVTGGISRPSTEDVTEYGGSDQAAFVSAYTTLYTAMKANLPSLRSSYRSTTYTIDLFRNQDPAYQNMAALIERAPPNTVPVAVPSITGTPQVGSTVTGSYTYADNNGDAENPSGTSYQFVTSPLPSISSASDGRIVASGTTGGAGQTPSYVLQPGDLNQYVFFCVIPAAQTGATPGLEVCSTPAGPVTTRVVPQTPTPVPGLGLWGGIALSLLLAVFGTVRQRRR
;
A
#
# COMPACT_ATOMS: atom_id res chain seq x y z
N MET A 1 -10.68 -53.49 24.58
CA MET A 1 -10.05 -53.58 23.25
C MET A 1 -10.50 -52.39 22.42
N ARG A 2 -9.54 -51.55 21.96
CA ARG A 2 -9.65 -50.52 20.89
C ARG A 2 -10.62 -49.36 21.12
N LYS A 3 -10.39 -48.12 20.68
CA LYS A 3 -9.26 -47.29 20.22
C LYS A 3 -9.91 -45.91 19.96
N HIS A 4 -9.24 -44.82 20.36
CA HIS A 4 -9.26 -43.44 19.84
C HIS A 4 -10.47 -42.84 19.10
N LEU A 5 -10.88 -41.64 19.56
CA LEU A 5 -11.14 -40.41 18.78
C LEU A 5 -11.17 -39.24 19.81
N LEU A 6 -10.22 -38.29 19.88
CA LEU A 6 -10.08 -37.07 19.03
C LEU A 6 -11.44 -36.33 18.92
N THR A 7 -11.61 -35.06 19.31
CA THR A 7 -10.82 -33.89 18.89
C THR A 7 -11.10 -32.64 19.75
N LEU A 8 -10.02 -31.89 20.03
CA LEU A 8 -9.88 -30.43 19.98
C LEU A 8 -11.17 -29.57 19.96
N ALA A 9 -11.39 -28.81 21.03
CA ALA A 9 -12.16 -27.57 21.01
C ALA A 9 -11.20 -26.42 21.37
N ALA A 10 -10.43 -25.96 20.38
CA ALA A 10 -9.76 -24.67 20.41
C ALA A 10 -10.32 -23.87 19.24
N ALA A 11 -11.46 -23.21 19.49
CA ALA A 11 -12.09 -22.31 18.52
C ALA A 11 -11.30 -20.99 18.47
N LEU A 12 -10.29 -21.03 17.61
CA LEU A 12 -9.71 -19.99 16.79
C LEU A 12 -10.59 -18.72 16.66
N ALA A 13 -10.28 -17.69 17.44
CA ALA A 13 -10.70 -16.32 17.16
C ALA A 13 -9.77 -15.73 16.08
N ILE A 14 -10.05 -16.01 14.81
CA ILE A 14 -9.49 -15.22 13.70
C ILE A 14 -10.48 -14.09 13.45
N ALA A 15 -10.11 -12.90 13.94
CA ALA A 15 -10.75 -11.66 13.54
C ALA A 15 -10.49 -11.45 12.03
N VAL A 16 -11.57 -11.39 11.27
CA VAL A 16 -11.59 -10.92 9.89
C VAL A 16 -11.34 -9.40 9.94
N PRO A 17 -10.33 -8.82 9.24
CA PRO A 17 -10.23 -7.38 9.12
C PRO A 17 -11.15 -6.92 7.99
N GLY A 18 -12.44 -6.84 8.30
CA GLY A 18 -13.46 -6.28 7.42
C GLY A 18 -14.39 -5.42 8.27
N LEU A 19 -14.25 -4.10 8.17
CA LEU A 19 -15.03 -3.09 8.91
C LEU A 19 -14.81 -3.10 10.43
N SER A 20 -13.57 -2.91 10.89
CA SER A 20 -13.33 -2.50 12.28
C SER A 20 -13.77 -1.04 12.43
N ALA A 21 -14.86 -0.78 13.16
CA ALA A 21 -15.13 0.57 13.65
C ALA A 21 -13.92 1.02 14.48
N ALA A 22 -13.51 2.29 14.38
CA ALA A 22 -12.40 2.83 15.18
C ALA A 22 -12.63 2.49 16.65
N ALA A 23 -11.75 1.68 17.24
CA ALA A 23 -11.88 1.31 18.63
C ALA A 23 -11.35 2.46 19.48
N LEU A 24 -12.17 2.95 20.40
CA LEU A 24 -11.79 3.95 21.38
C LEU A 24 -10.82 3.31 22.38
N ILE A 25 -9.72 3.97 22.69
CA ILE A 25 -8.85 3.65 23.82
C ILE A 25 -8.99 4.70 24.89
N THR A 26 -9.02 4.30 26.15
CA THR A 26 -8.93 5.21 27.29
C THR A 26 -7.77 4.79 28.21
N GLY A 27 -7.03 5.76 28.73
CA GLY A 27 -6.08 5.54 29.82
C GLY A 27 -5.27 6.80 30.15
N THR A 28 -4.33 6.67 31.07
CA THR A 28 -3.62 7.81 31.65
C THR A 28 -2.31 8.11 30.90
N THR A 29 -2.11 9.36 30.50
CA THR A 29 -0.87 9.85 29.87
C THR A 29 0.08 10.42 30.92
N ASN A 30 0.85 9.55 31.58
CA ASN A 30 1.83 10.00 32.58
C ASN A 30 3.08 10.54 31.90
N TYR A 31 3.53 11.74 32.26
CA TYR A 31 4.74 12.31 31.69
C TYR A 31 5.93 11.36 31.90
N ALA A 32 6.65 11.06 30.83
CA ALA A 32 7.68 10.03 30.88
C ALA A 32 8.99 10.51 31.54
N GLY A 33 9.16 11.82 31.71
CA GLY A 33 10.36 12.39 32.34
C GLY A 33 11.60 12.40 31.44
N ASP A 34 11.40 12.35 30.12
CA ASP A 34 12.49 12.18 29.14
C ASP A 34 12.84 13.48 28.39
N ASP A 35 12.50 14.65 28.93
CA ASP A 35 12.81 15.98 28.36
C ASP A 35 12.15 16.29 27.00
N VAL A 36 11.24 15.41 26.57
CA VAL A 36 10.39 15.56 25.38
C VAL A 36 8.95 15.32 25.74
N TYR A 37 8.00 15.62 24.85
CA TYR A 37 6.58 15.39 25.10
C TYR A 37 6.19 13.94 24.83
N SER A 38 6.80 13.05 25.61
CA SER A 38 6.51 11.63 25.68
C SER A 38 5.76 11.28 26.96
N PHE A 39 4.89 10.27 26.86
CA PHE A 39 4.04 9.81 27.94
C PHE A 39 4.05 8.29 28.06
N ARG A 40 4.03 7.76 29.27
CA ARG A 40 3.91 6.33 29.55
C ARG A 40 2.52 6.01 30.05
N SER A 41 1.92 4.98 29.48
CA SER A 41 0.68 4.39 30.00
C SER A 41 0.83 2.88 30.13
N SER A 42 0.32 2.35 31.22
CA SER A 42 0.17 0.90 31.45
C SER A 42 -1.31 0.51 31.65
N ASP A 43 -2.22 1.47 31.49
CA ASP A 43 -3.65 1.36 31.81
C ASP A 43 -4.54 1.65 30.59
N LEU A 44 -3.96 1.72 29.38
CA LEU A 44 -4.74 1.82 28.15
C LEU A 44 -5.64 0.59 27.99
N THR A 45 -6.93 0.82 27.80
CA THR A 45 -7.95 -0.21 27.56
C THR A 45 -8.77 0.11 26.32
N TYR A 46 -9.13 -0.93 25.56
CA TYR A 46 -10.12 -0.80 24.48
C TYR A 46 -11.49 -0.61 25.11
N ASP A 47 -12.22 0.42 24.69
CA ASP A 47 -13.45 0.90 25.35
C ASP A 47 -13.29 1.16 26.86
N ALA A 48 -14.30 1.70 27.55
CA ALA A 48 -14.17 2.06 28.96
C ALA A 48 -14.13 0.83 29.92
N SER A 49 -14.28 -0.38 29.39
CA SER A 49 -14.46 -1.63 30.14
C SER A 49 -13.76 -2.86 29.53
N GLY A 50 -13.05 -2.69 28.42
CA GLY A 50 -12.59 -3.80 27.61
C GLY A 50 -11.18 -4.24 27.97
N SER A 51 -10.63 -5.08 27.10
CA SER A 51 -9.30 -5.66 27.29
C SER A 51 -8.21 -4.59 27.31
N ALA A 52 -7.14 -4.84 28.07
CA ALA A 52 -5.92 -4.05 27.98
C ALA A 52 -5.46 -3.93 26.53
N TYR A 53 -5.05 -2.73 26.14
CA TYR A 53 -4.55 -2.47 24.80
C TYR A 53 -3.21 -3.18 24.54
N SER A 54 -2.36 -3.22 25.56
CA SER A 54 -1.05 -3.85 25.52
C SER A 54 -0.75 -4.51 26.87
N ASP A 55 -0.05 -5.64 26.82
CA ASP A 55 0.55 -6.33 27.96
C ASP A 55 1.87 -5.68 28.43
N LEU A 56 2.45 -4.80 27.61
CA LEU A 56 3.62 -3.99 27.91
C LEU A 56 3.26 -2.51 28.05
N PRO A 57 4.04 -1.73 28.82
CA PRO A 57 3.88 -0.28 28.85
C PRO A 57 3.95 0.34 27.45
N VAL A 58 3.04 1.25 27.18
CA VAL A 58 2.97 1.99 25.93
C VAL A 58 3.62 3.35 26.12
N LEU A 59 4.59 3.65 25.25
CA LEU A 59 5.21 4.96 25.18
C LEU A 59 4.54 5.76 24.06
N MET A 60 4.08 6.96 24.35
CA MET A 60 3.34 7.78 23.40
C MET A 60 4.08 9.09 23.17
N PHE A 61 4.37 9.41 21.91
CA PHE A 61 5.02 10.65 21.50
C PHE A 61 4.00 11.61 20.92
N CYS A 62 3.98 12.85 21.38
CA CYS A 62 3.24 13.93 20.76
C CYS A 62 3.66 14.15 19.29
N ILE A 63 2.70 14.24 18.37
CA ILE A 63 2.95 14.50 16.94
C ILE A 63 2.23 15.74 16.41
N ASP A 64 1.40 16.40 17.22
CA ASP A 64 0.61 17.57 16.82
C ASP A 64 1.06 18.84 17.57
N HIS A 65 2.08 19.54 17.07
CA HIS A 65 2.66 20.70 17.74
C HIS A 65 1.65 21.82 18.05
N GLY A 66 0.55 21.92 17.27
CA GLY A 66 -0.45 22.97 17.42
C GLY A 66 -1.40 22.82 18.61
N ALA A 67 -1.39 21.69 19.31
CA ALA A 67 -2.25 21.40 20.44
C ALA A 67 -1.45 21.21 21.75
N ARG A 68 -2.14 21.16 22.89
CA ARG A 68 -1.49 21.05 24.21
C ARG A 68 -1.04 19.61 24.46
N PRO A 69 0.15 19.36 25.03
CA PRO A 69 0.50 18.01 25.46
C PRO A 69 -0.40 17.55 26.62
N PRO A 70 -0.84 16.28 26.66
CA PRO A 70 -1.75 15.76 27.69
C PRO A 70 -0.98 15.34 28.96
N PHE A 71 -0.46 16.30 29.72
CA PHE A 71 0.31 16.03 30.95
C PHE A 71 -0.55 15.46 32.08
N ASP A 72 -0.30 14.19 32.42
CA ASP A 72 -0.82 13.50 33.62
C ASP A 72 -2.35 13.52 33.74
N ILE A 73 -3.02 13.33 32.59
CA ILE A 73 -4.49 13.27 32.48
C ILE A 73 -4.94 11.92 31.93
N THR A 74 -6.22 11.59 32.16
CA THR A 74 -6.89 10.53 31.41
C THR A 74 -7.26 11.06 30.02
N SER A 75 -6.78 10.37 28.99
CA SER A 75 -7.03 10.72 27.59
C SER A 75 -7.80 9.63 26.87
N GLN A 76 -8.49 10.01 25.80
CA GLN A 76 -9.26 9.11 24.95
C GLN A 76 -8.77 9.22 23.51
N PHE A 77 -8.54 8.08 22.85
CA PHE A 77 -7.93 8.00 21.53
C PHE A 77 -8.70 7.12 20.56
N ASP A 78 -8.74 7.50 19.29
CA ASP A 78 -9.09 6.56 18.22
C ASP A 78 -7.85 5.78 17.77
N THR A 79 -7.93 4.46 17.78
CA THR A 79 -6.83 3.56 17.38
C THR A 79 -6.73 3.32 15.89
N ALA A 80 -7.87 3.27 15.20
CA ALA A 80 -7.91 3.18 13.75
C ALA A 80 -7.67 4.53 13.07
N ALA A 81 -7.15 5.52 13.81
CA ALA A 81 -6.88 6.82 13.22
C ALA A 81 -5.86 6.67 12.08
N GLY A 82 -4.81 5.87 12.26
CA GLY A 82 -3.73 5.73 11.28
C GLY A 82 -3.30 7.10 10.77
N ALA A 83 -3.19 7.25 9.46
CA ALA A 83 -2.92 8.53 8.81
C ALA A 83 -3.85 9.72 9.21
N SER A 84 -5.06 9.48 9.70
CA SER A 84 -5.98 10.56 10.13
C SER A 84 -5.60 11.23 11.45
N ALA A 85 -4.61 10.70 12.18
CA ALA A 85 -3.98 11.39 13.30
C ALA A 85 -2.94 12.44 12.85
N ILE A 86 -2.47 12.35 11.60
CA ILE A 86 -1.52 13.30 11.01
C ILE A 86 -2.31 14.44 10.37
N LYS A 87 -1.85 15.69 10.55
CA LYS A 87 -2.47 16.84 9.93
C LYS A 87 -2.10 16.93 8.46
N GLY A 88 -3.05 17.41 7.65
CA GLY A 88 -2.84 17.62 6.22
C GLY A 88 -2.97 16.34 5.38
N PRO A 89 -2.55 16.38 4.10
CA PRO A 89 -2.87 15.34 3.13
C PRO A 89 -1.84 14.19 3.08
N ALA A 90 -0.97 14.06 4.08
CA ALA A 90 0.13 13.09 4.08
C ALA A 90 -0.33 11.64 3.90
N GLY A 91 -1.52 11.31 4.41
CA GLY A 91 -2.10 9.98 4.26
C GLY A 91 -1.15 8.87 4.74
N ALA A 92 -1.16 7.74 4.04
CA ALA A 92 -0.31 6.60 4.34
C ALA A 92 1.19 6.91 4.25
N ALA A 93 1.60 7.92 3.47
CA ALA A 93 3.00 8.32 3.39
C ALA A 93 3.47 8.96 4.72
N GLY A 94 2.63 9.77 5.36
CA GLY A 94 2.94 10.33 6.68
C GLY A 94 3.05 9.26 7.76
N GLU A 95 2.15 8.28 7.74
CA GLU A 95 2.20 7.15 8.67
C GLU A 95 3.51 6.36 8.48
N ALA A 96 3.85 5.99 7.25
CA ALA A 96 5.12 5.36 6.92
C ALA A 96 6.33 6.18 7.40
N ALA A 97 6.29 7.50 7.28
CA ALA A 97 7.36 8.39 7.74
C ALA A 97 7.54 8.35 9.27
N ILE A 98 6.45 8.36 10.06
CA ILE A 98 6.53 8.22 11.52
C ILE A 98 7.15 6.87 11.91
N HIS A 99 6.68 5.78 11.29
CA HIS A 99 7.25 4.46 11.52
C HIS A 99 8.75 4.44 11.21
N TRP A 100 9.16 5.02 10.08
CA TRP A 100 10.56 5.05 9.68
C TRP A 100 11.41 5.86 10.67
N VAL A 101 10.97 7.06 11.06
CA VAL A 101 11.72 7.89 12.02
C VAL A 101 11.89 7.18 13.36
N LEU A 102 10.83 6.59 13.91
CA LEU A 102 10.91 5.86 15.17
C LEU A 102 11.78 4.60 15.03
N ASP A 103 11.65 3.83 13.95
CA ASP A 103 12.47 2.63 13.74
C ASP A 103 13.97 2.95 13.67
N GLN A 104 14.34 4.03 12.99
CA GLN A 104 15.74 4.43 12.81
C GLN A 104 16.34 5.13 14.04
N TYR A 105 15.55 5.92 14.77
CA TYR A 105 16.07 6.87 15.75
C TYR A 105 15.57 6.67 17.18
N TYR A 106 14.60 5.79 17.43
CA TYR A 106 14.13 5.52 18.79
C TYR A 106 15.26 5.08 19.73
N LEU A 107 16.07 4.11 19.30
CA LEU A 107 17.16 3.62 20.16
C LEU A 107 18.24 4.69 20.36
N SER A 108 18.73 5.28 19.26
CA SER A 108 19.90 6.16 19.29
C SER A 108 19.60 7.55 19.84
N TYR A 109 18.43 8.13 19.55
CA TYR A 109 18.07 9.49 19.97
C TYR A 109 17.23 9.49 21.23
N TYR A 110 16.23 8.60 21.32
CA TYR A 110 15.35 8.59 22.49
C TYR A 110 15.92 7.81 23.67
N LYS A 111 16.26 6.54 23.50
CA LYS A 111 16.70 5.67 24.61
C LYS A 111 18.10 6.02 25.15
N THR A 112 19.05 6.26 24.24
CA THR A 112 20.46 6.44 24.61
C THR A 112 21.00 7.83 24.31
N GLY A 113 20.18 8.70 23.71
CA GLY A 113 20.63 10.00 23.24
C GLY A 113 20.75 11.04 24.36
N SER A 114 21.38 12.17 24.04
CA SER A 114 21.34 13.37 24.88
C SER A 114 19.96 14.04 24.87
N VAL A 115 19.74 15.01 25.75
CA VAL A 115 18.51 15.82 25.77
C VAL A 115 18.27 16.48 24.42
N GLU A 116 19.33 17.03 23.82
CA GLU A 116 19.30 17.65 22.49
C GLU A 116 18.90 16.65 21.39
N GLN A 117 19.36 15.40 21.47
CA GLN A 117 18.95 14.36 20.53
C GLN A 117 17.50 13.94 20.75
N ARG A 118 17.05 13.77 22.00
CA ARG A 118 15.63 13.52 22.28
C ARG A 118 14.76 14.63 21.70
N ARG A 119 15.10 15.89 21.96
CA ARG A 119 14.36 17.05 21.45
C ARG A 119 14.37 17.11 19.93
N ALA A 120 15.48 16.79 19.28
CA ALA A 120 15.56 16.68 17.83
C ALA A 120 14.59 15.64 17.26
N LEU A 121 14.44 14.48 17.94
CA LEU A 121 13.44 13.48 17.55
C LEU A 121 12.01 14.00 17.70
N GLN A 122 11.69 14.67 18.82
CA GLN A 122 10.37 15.30 19.02
C GLN A 122 10.01 16.27 17.89
N TYR A 123 10.99 17.08 17.46
CA TYR A 123 10.81 18.03 16.37
C TYR A 123 10.62 17.32 15.03
N ALA A 124 11.33 16.23 14.76
CA ALA A 124 11.13 15.46 13.54
C ALA A 124 9.73 14.83 13.48
N LEU A 125 9.21 14.36 14.62
CA LEU A 125 7.84 13.84 14.71
C LEU A 125 6.80 14.93 14.50
N TRP A 126 7.01 16.13 15.03
CA TRP A 126 6.14 17.28 14.77
C TRP A 126 6.19 17.74 13.31
N GLU A 127 7.37 17.75 12.69
CA GLU A 127 7.53 18.10 11.29
C GLU A 127 6.69 17.16 10.40
N ILE A 128 6.74 15.85 10.67
CA ILE A 128 5.93 14.87 9.95
C ILE A 128 4.44 15.01 10.28
N GLY A 129 4.11 15.22 11.56
CA GLY A 129 2.74 15.31 12.02
C GLY A 129 1.98 16.55 11.57
N ASN A 130 2.68 17.62 11.16
CA ASN A 130 2.10 18.94 10.87
C ASN A 130 2.39 19.45 9.44
N ASP A 131 3.63 19.31 8.95
CA ASP A 131 4.08 19.98 7.71
C ASP A 131 4.27 18.99 6.53
N TYR A 132 4.54 17.72 6.81
CA TYR A 132 4.73 16.72 5.78
C TYR A 132 3.41 16.44 5.03
N ASN A 133 3.40 16.59 3.71
CA ASN A 133 2.21 16.41 2.87
C ASN A 133 2.33 15.19 1.93
N GLY A 134 3.28 14.29 2.23
CA GLY A 134 3.65 13.17 1.35
C GLY A 134 4.84 13.48 0.44
N THR A 135 5.34 14.71 0.41
CA THR A 135 6.53 15.08 -0.37
C THR A 135 7.63 15.60 0.53
N ALA A 136 8.88 15.19 0.27
CA ALA A 136 10.01 15.69 1.05
C ALA A 136 10.15 17.22 0.94
N ALA A 137 9.64 17.86 -0.12
CA ALA A 137 9.68 19.31 -0.28
C ALA A 137 8.87 20.07 0.78
N SER A 138 7.87 19.45 1.42
CA SER A 138 6.96 20.15 2.33
C SER A 138 7.49 20.30 3.76
N ILE A 139 8.53 19.56 4.14
CA ILE A 139 9.24 19.78 5.41
C ILE A 139 10.27 20.91 5.24
N ASP A 140 10.34 21.82 6.21
CA ASP A 140 11.16 23.04 6.15
C ASP A 140 11.61 23.49 7.55
N VAL A 141 12.92 23.48 7.78
CA VAL A 141 13.54 23.86 9.06
C VAL A 141 13.39 25.34 9.44
N THR A 142 13.00 26.20 8.50
CA THR A 142 12.85 27.65 8.69
C THR A 142 11.39 28.08 8.59
N GLY A 143 10.68 27.55 7.58
CA GLY A 143 9.28 27.89 7.28
C GLY A 143 8.25 27.04 8.02
N GLY A 144 8.60 25.80 8.40
CA GLY A 144 7.72 24.82 9.04
C GLY A 144 7.31 25.20 10.45
N ILE A 145 6.50 24.35 11.08
CA ILE A 145 5.95 24.52 12.42
C ILE A 145 6.98 24.13 13.50
N SER A 146 7.94 23.25 13.20
CA SER A 146 8.91 22.80 14.21
C SER A 146 9.97 23.86 14.49
N ARG A 147 10.51 24.61 13.51
CA ARG A 147 11.46 25.75 13.70
C ARG A 147 12.54 25.56 14.80
N PRO A 148 13.44 24.58 14.65
CA PRO A 148 14.50 24.28 15.63
C PRO A 148 15.40 25.48 16.00
N SER A 149 15.65 26.41 15.08
CA SER A 149 16.55 27.54 15.32
C SER A 149 15.96 28.61 16.22
N THR A 150 14.64 28.61 16.43
CA THR A 150 13.94 29.59 17.27
C THR A 150 13.61 29.07 18.67
N GLU A 151 13.93 27.81 18.95
CA GLU A 151 13.68 27.18 20.25
C GLU A 151 14.73 27.59 21.29
N ASP A 152 14.32 27.69 22.55
CA ASP A 152 15.24 27.68 23.69
C ASP A 152 15.30 26.28 24.31
N VAL A 153 16.34 25.51 23.96
CA VAL A 153 16.50 24.13 24.46
C VAL A 153 16.63 24.05 25.98
N THR A 154 16.99 25.16 26.66
CA THR A 154 17.17 25.17 28.12
C THR A 154 15.87 25.07 28.91
N GLU A 155 14.73 25.45 28.30
CA GLU A 155 13.40 25.29 28.90
C GLU A 155 13.05 23.81 29.16
N TYR A 156 13.70 22.90 28.43
CA TYR A 156 13.43 21.46 28.46
C TYR A 156 14.64 20.66 28.97
N GLY A 157 15.50 21.26 29.81
CA GLY A 157 16.62 20.57 30.42
C GLY A 157 17.85 20.37 29.53
N GLY A 158 17.82 20.90 28.29
CA GLY A 158 19.00 20.95 27.43
C GLY A 158 19.96 22.05 27.84
N SER A 159 21.17 22.02 27.28
CA SER A 159 22.18 23.05 27.56
C SER A 159 22.91 23.55 26.32
N ASP A 160 22.78 22.86 25.19
CA ASP A 160 23.51 23.19 23.96
C ASP A 160 22.57 23.33 22.76
N GLN A 161 22.19 24.58 22.48
CA GLN A 161 21.35 24.93 21.33
C GLN A 161 21.99 24.50 20.00
N ALA A 162 23.32 24.61 19.88
CA ALA A 162 24.01 24.24 18.64
C ALA A 162 24.00 22.73 18.43
N ALA A 163 24.17 21.94 19.49
CA ALA A 163 24.04 20.49 19.43
C ALA A 163 22.62 20.05 19.08
N PHE A 164 21.58 20.70 19.62
CA PHE A 164 20.18 20.45 19.24
C PHE A 164 19.93 20.74 17.76
N VAL A 165 20.30 21.93 17.28
CA VAL A 165 20.13 22.30 15.86
C VAL A 165 20.90 21.34 14.95
N SER A 166 22.10 20.92 15.34
CA SER A 166 22.92 19.94 14.61
C SER A 166 22.26 18.55 14.56
N ALA A 167 21.75 18.05 15.69
CA ALA A 167 21.06 16.77 15.78
C ALA A 167 19.79 16.78 14.92
N TYR A 168 18.99 17.85 14.97
CA TYR A 168 17.81 17.99 14.13
C TYR A 168 18.16 18.11 12.64
N THR A 169 19.19 18.87 12.29
CA THR A 169 19.66 18.98 10.90
C THR A 169 20.08 17.63 10.33
N THR A 170 20.68 16.78 11.16
CA THR A 170 21.03 15.39 10.79
C THR A 170 19.78 14.57 10.48
N LEU A 171 18.77 14.58 11.37
CA LEU A 171 17.48 13.92 11.14
C LEU A 171 16.77 14.45 9.89
N TYR A 172 16.69 15.77 9.74
CA TYR A 172 16.05 16.43 8.61
C TYR A 172 16.68 16.02 7.27
N THR A 173 18.02 15.98 7.21
CA THR A 173 18.74 15.55 6.00
C THR A 173 18.42 14.09 5.67
N ALA A 174 18.39 13.21 6.68
CA ALA A 174 18.03 11.81 6.50
C ALA A 174 16.57 11.64 6.04
N MET A 175 15.63 12.41 6.60
CA MET A 175 14.24 12.43 6.14
C MET A 175 14.15 12.87 4.68
N LYS A 176 14.79 13.99 4.30
CA LYS A 176 14.79 14.47 2.89
C LYS A 176 15.32 13.42 1.92
N ALA A 177 16.33 12.64 2.33
CA ALA A 177 16.94 11.62 1.49
C ALA A 177 16.07 10.35 1.34
N ASN A 178 15.37 9.93 2.40
CA ASN A 178 14.69 8.63 2.44
C ASN A 178 13.18 8.69 2.18
N LEU A 179 12.49 9.75 2.60
CA LEU A 179 11.04 9.85 2.42
C LEU A 179 10.57 9.76 0.95
N PRO A 180 11.29 10.30 -0.06
CA PRO A 180 10.84 10.19 -1.47
C PRO A 180 10.76 8.75 -2.01
N SER A 181 11.57 7.84 -1.49
CA SER A 181 11.61 6.43 -1.91
C SER A 181 10.93 5.50 -0.91
N LEU A 182 10.43 6.04 0.21
CA LEU A 182 9.75 5.28 1.24
C LEU A 182 8.38 4.83 0.71
N ARG A 183 8.20 3.51 0.64
CA ARG A 183 6.91 2.91 0.31
C ARG A 183 5.88 3.29 1.38
N SER A 184 4.70 3.75 0.96
CA SER A 184 3.61 4.16 1.87
C SER A 184 3.06 3.02 2.73
N SER A 185 3.33 1.76 2.34
CA SER A 185 3.06 0.57 3.14
C SER A 185 4.14 0.24 4.17
N TYR A 186 5.23 1.03 4.28
CA TYR A 186 6.28 0.78 5.26
C TYR A 186 5.72 0.83 6.69
N ARG A 187 5.99 -0.21 7.47
CA ARG A 187 5.70 -0.31 8.90
C ARG A 187 6.96 -0.85 9.59
N SER A 188 7.18 -0.43 10.84
CA SER A 188 8.33 -0.90 11.62
C SER A 188 8.17 -2.39 11.89
N THR A 189 9.28 -3.14 11.79
CA THR A 189 9.34 -4.56 12.12
C THR A 189 9.95 -4.79 13.50
N THR A 190 10.52 -3.73 14.09
CA THR A 190 11.18 -3.73 15.39
C THR A 190 10.22 -3.34 16.51
N TYR A 191 9.34 -2.37 16.25
CA TYR A 191 8.44 -1.77 17.21
C TYR A 191 7.00 -1.81 16.71
N THR A 192 6.06 -2.14 17.59
CA THR A 192 4.64 -1.98 17.32
C THR A 192 4.34 -0.50 17.49
N ILE A 193 3.91 0.15 16.42
CA ILE A 193 3.62 1.58 16.40
C ILE A 193 2.21 1.77 15.87
N ASP A 194 1.40 2.51 16.61
CA ASP A 194 0.06 2.93 16.22
C ASP A 194 -0.05 4.45 16.32
N LEU A 195 -0.89 5.05 15.48
CA LEU A 195 -1.18 6.48 15.55
C LEU A 195 -2.52 6.71 16.25
N PHE A 196 -2.47 7.49 17.32
CA PHE A 196 -3.60 7.82 18.17
C PHE A 196 -4.08 9.23 17.87
N ARG A 197 -5.34 9.34 17.42
CA ARG A 197 -6.02 10.64 17.36
C ARG A 197 -6.71 10.91 18.69
N ASN A 198 -6.38 12.02 19.34
CA ASN A 198 -7.03 12.42 20.58
C ASN A 198 -8.48 12.83 20.30
N GLN A 199 -9.42 12.34 21.12
CA GLN A 199 -10.82 12.74 21.03
C GLN A 199 -11.03 14.18 21.47
N ASP A 200 -10.21 14.68 22.39
CA ASP A 200 -10.23 16.07 22.78
C ASP A 200 -9.25 16.86 21.89
N PRO A 201 -9.75 17.71 20.97
CA PRO A 201 -8.91 18.47 20.05
C PRO A 201 -8.05 19.53 20.75
N ALA A 202 -8.25 19.79 22.05
CA ALA A 202 -7.35 20.63 22.83
C ALA A 202 -5.98 19.96 23.05
N TYR A 203 -5.90 18.64 22.93
CA TYR A 203 -4.70 17.86 23.20
C TYR A 203 -4.10 17.22 21.95
N GLN A 204 -2.78 17.02 21.96
CA GLN A 204 -2.06 16.50 20.80
C GLN A 204 -2.47 15.07 20.44
N ASN A 205 -2.49 14.79 19.13
CA ASN A 205 -2.40 13.43 18.60
C ASN A 205 -1.02 12.84 18.91
N MET A 206 -0.93 11.51 18.92
CA MET A 206 0.28 10.83 19.36
C MET A 206 0.65 9.62 18.49
N ALA A 207 1.93 9.28 18.48
CA ALA A 207 2.42 7.98 18.03
C ALA A 207 2.66 7.11 19.26
N ALA A 208 1.88 6.05 19.41
CA ALA A 208 2.05 5.03 20.43
C ALA A 208 3.09 4.01 19.96
N LEU A 209 4.04 3.67 20.82
CA LEU A 209 5.14 2.75 20.57
C LEU A 209 5.20 1.72 21.70
N ILE A 210 5.25 0.45 21.33
CA ILE A 210 5.53 -0.68 22.22
C ILE A 210 6.85 -1.31 21.79
N GLU A 211 7.73 -1.57 22.76
CA GLU A 211 9.06 -2.16 22.56
C GLU A 211 9.01 -3.66 22.26
N ARG A 212 8.31 -4.00 21.18
CA ARG A 212 8.17 -5.36 20.66
C ARG A 212 7.84 -5.29 19.17
N ALA A 213 8.35 -6.22 18.39
CA ALA A 213 7.95 -6.40 17.00
C ALA A 213 6.42 -6.52 16.89
N PRO A 214 5.80 -5.89 15.87
CA PRO A 214 4.36 -6.05 15.67
C PRO A 214 4.03 -7.53 15.42
N PRO A 215 2.79 -7.96 15.75
CA PRO A 215 2.29 -9.26 15.31
C PRO A 215 2.51 -9.42 13.81
N ASN A 216 2.89 -10.63 13.39
CA ASN A 216 3.11 -10.88 11.96
C ASN A 216 1.77 -10.85 11.21
N THR A 217 1.73 -10.10 10.10
CA THR A 217 0.55 -9.94 9.25
C THR A 217 0.76 -10.67 7.94
N VAL A 218 -0.32 -11.15 7.33
CA VAL A 218 -0.22 -11.82 6.03
C VAL A 218 0.11 -10.81 4.92
N PRO A 219 0.84 -11.20 3.86
CA PRO A 219 1.20 -10.28 2.78
C PRO A 219 -0.02 -9.86 1.94
N VAL A 220 0.14 -8.77 1.19
CA VAL A 220 -0.88 -8.24 0.26
C VAL A 220 -0.33 -8.15 -1.17
N ALA A 221 -1.23 -8.25 -2.15
CA ALA A 221 -0.93 -8.11 -3.56
C ALA A 221 -1.86 -7.09 -4.22
N VAL A 222 -1.32 -6.31 -5.16
CA VAL A 222 -2.12 -5.43 -6.04
C VAL A 222 -1.97 -5.91 -7.48
N PRO A 223 -2.89 -6.76 -7.98
CA PRO A 223 -2.82 -7.31 -9.32
C PRO A 223 -3.28 -6.32 -10.41
N SER A 224 -2.71 -6.46 -11.60
CA SER A 224 -3.13 -5.80 -12.82
C SER A 224 -3.06 -6.75 -14.01
N ILE A 225 -3.86 -6.46 -15.04
CA ILE A 225 -3.90 -7.25 -16.27
C ILE A 225 -3.78 -6.32 -17.48
N THR A 226 -3.01 -6.74 -18.48
CA THR A 226 -2.78 -6.00 -19.72
C THR A 226 -2.92 -6.92 -20.94
N GLY A 227 -3.03 -6.34 -22.13
CA GLY A 227 -3.21 -7.07 -23.39
C GLY A 227 -4.52 -6.76 -24.08
N THR A 228 -4.67 -7.22 -25.32
CA THR A 228 -5.88 -6.99 -26.12
C THR A 228 -6.88 -8.11 -25.87
N PRO A 229 -8.13 -7.82 -25.44
CA PRO A 229 -9.15 -8.83 -25.19
C PRO A 229 -9.76 -9.31 -26.51
N GLN A 230 -8.98 -10.07 -27.28
CA GLN A 230 -9.38 -10.70 -28.53
C GLN A 230 -9.01 -12.18 -28.51
N VAL A 231 -9.88 -13.03 -29.05
CA VAL A 231 -9.59 -14.46 -29.18
C VAL A 231 -8.27 -14.67 -29.93
N GLY A 232 -7.37 -15.45 -29.36
CA GLY A 232 -6.03 -15.72 -29.88
C GLY A 232 -4.97 -14.67 -29.53
N SER A 233 -5.33 -13.58 -28.85
CA SER A 233 -4.37 -12.63 -28.27
C SER A 233 -3.94 -13.07 -26.88
N THR A 234 -2.75 -12.63 -26.47
CA THR A 234 -2.21 -12.86 -25.13
C THR A 234 -2.61 -11.74 -24.19
N VAL A 235 -3.08 -12.11 -23.00
CA VAL A 235 -3.16 -11.23 -21.84
C VAL A 235 -2.06 -11.58 -20.85
N THR A 236 -1.56 -10.56 -20.15
CA THR A 236 -0.44 -10.69 -19.22
C THR A 236 -0.82 -10.09 -17.88
N GLY A 237 -0.63 -10.87 -16.82
CA GLY A 237 -0.81 -10.46 -15.44
C GLY A 237 0.48 -9.92 -14.84
N SER A 238 0.36 -8.94 -13.97
CA SER A 238 1.44 -8.46 -13.10
C SER A 238 0.85 -8.07 -11.75
N TYR A 239 1.69 -7.94 -10.72
CA TYR A 239 1.24 -7.48 -9.42
C TYR A 239 2.40 -6.85 -8.66
N THR A 240 2.08 -6.02 -7.68
CA THR A 240 3.04 -5.63 -6.64
C THR A 240 2.81 -6.46 -5.39
N TYR A 241 3.90 -6.93 -4.78
CA TYR A 241 3.89 -7.59 -3.48
C TYR A 241 4.25 -6.57 -2.39
N ALA A 242 3.54 -6.63 -1.27
CA ALA A 242 3.95 -5.91 -0.07
C ALA A 242 3.68 -6.77 1.17
N ASP A 243 4.60 -6.67 2.11
CA ASP A 243 4.49 -7.26 3.44
C ASP A 243 4.90 -6.20 4.47
N ASN A 244 4.07 -6.03 5.50
CA ASN A 244 4.27 -4.99 6.51
C ASN A 244 5.39 -5.37 7.50
N ASN A 245 5.67 -6.66 7.66
CA ASN A 245 6.74 -7.20 8.49
C ASN A 245 8.07 -7.29 7.72
N GLY A 246 8.09 -6.85 6.45
CA GLY A 246 9.27 -6.87 5.60
C GLY A 246 9.66 -8.28 5.14
N ASP A 247 8.77 -9.27 5.31
CA ASP A 247 9.01 -10.64 4.89
C ASP A 247 9.07 -10.72 3.37
N ALA A 248 10.17 -11.27 2.85
CA ALA A 248 10.37 -11.43 1.41
C ALA A 248 9.31 -12.37 0.83
N GLU A 249 8.87 -12.08 -0.39
CA GLU A 249 7.93 -12.94 -1.11
C GLU A 249 8.49 -14.36 -1.29
N ASN A 250 7.62 -15.37 -1.14
CA ASN A 250 7.87 -16.75 -1.52
C ASN A 250 7.43 -16.98 -2.98
N PRO A 251 8.35 -17.02 -3.96
CA PRO A 251 8.00 -17.09 -5.39
C PRO A 251 7.27 -18.36 -5.80
N SER A 252 7.48 -19.45 -5.04
CA SER A 252 6.82 -20.75 -5.24
C SER A 252 5.54 -20.91 -4.42
N GLY A 253 5.29 -19.99 -3.48
CA GLY A 253 4.07 -19.96 -2.67
C GLY A 253 3.02 -19.00 -3.22
N THR A 254 3.44 -17.87 -3.79
CA THR A 254 2.51 -16.93 -4.43
C THR A 254 1.91 -17.57 -5.67
N SER A 255 0.58 -17.63 -5.71
CA SER A 255 -0.16 -18.26 -6.79
C SER A 255 -1.00 -17.25 -7.56
N TYR A 256 -1.28 -17.56 -8.82
CA TYR A 256 -2.16 -16.77 -9.67
C TYR A 256 -3.22 -17.63 -10.34
N GLN A 257 -4.30 -16.96 -10.74
CA GLN A 257 -5.37 -17.51 -11.55
C GLN A 257 -5.80 -16.47 -12.60
N PHE A 258 -5.87 -16.86 -13.87
CA PHE A 258 -6.67 -16.16 -14.87
C PHE A 258 -8.09 -16.67 -14.80
N VAL A 259 -9.04 -15.75 -14.67
CA VAL A 259 -10.46 -16.07 -14.46
C VAL A 259 -11.27 -15.36 -15.53
N THR A 260 -12.24 -16.06 -16.10
CA THR A 260 -13.22 -15.50 -17.04
C THR A 260 -14.59 -15.40 -16.37
N SER A 261 -15.32 -14.33 -16.61
CA SER A 261 -16.68 -14.16 -16.08
C SER A 261 -17.55 -13.39 -17.06
N PRO A 262 -18.86 -13.69 -17.15
CA PRO A 262 -19.79 -12.88 -17.95
C PRO A 262 -20.07 -11.52 -17.30
N LEU A 263 -19.69 -11.34 -16.02
CA LEU A 263 -19.86 -10.11 -15.27
C LEU A 263 -18.60 -9.23 -15.36
N PRO A 264 -18.75 -7.89 -15.39
CA PRO A 264 -17.63 -6.95 -15.40
C PRO A 264 -16.96 -6.78 -14.02
N SER A 265 -17.31 -7.61 -13.03
CA SER A 265 -16.71 -7.59 -11.70
C SER A 265 -16.85 -8.96 -11.02
N ILE A 266 -15.81 -9.35 -10.28
CA ILE A 266 -15.79 -10.53 -9.41
C ILE A 266 -15.21 -10.14 -8.04
N SER A 267 -15.61 -10.83 -6.98
CA SER A 267 -15.03 -10.67 -5.64
C SER A 267 -13.94 -11.69 -5.36
N SER A 268 -14.01 -12.87 -5.99
CA SER A 268 -12.97 -13.90 -5.92
C SER A 268 -12.90 -14.70 -7.23
N ALA A 269 -11.86 -15.52 -7.38
CA ALA A 269 -11.71 -16.40 -8.53
C ALA A 269 -12.85 -17.43 -8.66
N SER A 270 -13.52 -17.78 -7.56
CA SER A 270 -14.65 -18.72 -7.57
C SER A 270 -15.93 -18.16 -8.18
N ASP A 271 -16.02 -16.83 -8.35
CA ASP A 271 -17.18 -16.19 -9.00
C ASP A 271 -17.16 -16.32 -10.53
N GLY A 272 -16.07 -16.82 -11.09
CA GLY A 272 -15.90 -17.05 -12.51
C GLY A 272 -15.37 -18.44 -12.83
N ARG A 273 -14.95 -18.61 -14.09
CA ARG A 273 -14.29 -19.82 -14.58
C ARG A 273 -12.79 -19.59 -14.63
N ILE A 274 -12.04 -20.36 -13.85
CA ILE A 274 -10.57 -20.40 -13.91
C ILE A 274 -10.15 -21.04 -15.24
N VAL A 275 -9.33 -20.32 -16.01
CA VAL A 275 -8.86 -20.75 -17.34
C VAL A 275 -7.36 -21.04 -17.39
N ALA A 276 -6.58 -20.45 -16.48
CA ALA A 276 -5.19 -20.79 -16.24
C ALA A 276 -4.82 -20.50 -14.78
N SER A 277 -3.91 -21.26 -14.22
CA SER A 277 -3.43 -21.07 -12.85
C SER A 277 -2.02 -21.59 -12.69
N GLY A 278 -1.30 -21.11 -11.68
CA GLY A 278 0.03 -21.60 -11.34
C GLY A 278 0.65 -20.80 -10.21
N THR A 279 1.95 -20.99 -10.00
CA THR A 279 2.76 -20.10 -9.17
C THR A 279 3.27 -18.94 -10.01
N THR A 280 3.43 -17.78 -9.40
CA THR A 280 3.86 -16.58 -10.12
C THR A 280 5.35 -16.61 -10.46
N GLY A 281 6.17 -17.29 -9.65
CA GLY A 281 7.63 -17.13 -9.72
C GLY A 281 8.10 -15.79 -9.15
N GLY A 282 7.25 -15.09 -8.40
CA GLY A 282 7.52 -13.80 -7.76
C GLY A 282 7.03 -12.59 -8.55
N ALA A 283 6.95 -11.42 -7.91
CA ALA A 283 6.35 -10.20 -8.44
C ALA A 283 7.09 -9.60 -9.65
N GLY A 284 8.35 -9.99 -9.86
CA GLY A 284 9.12 -9.63 -11.06
C GLY A 284 8.74 -10.42 -12.31
N GLN A 285 7.90 -11.45 -12.20
CA GLN A 285 7.46 -12.28 -13.31
C GLN A 285 6.08 -11.84 -13.82
N THR A 286 5.80 -12.19 -15.08
CA THR A 286 4.55 -11.79 -15.75
C THR A 286 3.87 -13.01 -16.38
N PRO A 287 3.07 -13.77 -15.60
CA PRO A 287 2.28 -14.87 -16.13
C PRO A 287 1.38 -14.41 -17.26
N SER A 288 1.17 -15.27 -18.26
CA SER A 288 0.37 -14.92 -19.43
C SER A 288 -0.59 -16.03 -19.82
N TYR A 289 -1.67 -15.65 -20.49
CA TYR A 289 -2.70 -16.55 -20.99
C TYR A 289 -3.13 -16.13 -22.39
N VAL A 290 -3.22 -17.09 -23.30
CA VAL A 290 -3.72 -16.88 -24.66
C VAL A 290 -5.22 -17.12 -24.65
N LEU A 291 -5.99 -16.08 -25.00
CA LEU A 291 -7.44 -16.12 -25.00
C LEU A 291 -7.96 -17.16 -26.00
N GLN A 292 -8.82 -18.04 -25.53
CA GLN A 292 -9.39 -19.14 -26.30
C GLN A 292 -10.76 -18.74 -26.88
N PRO A 293 -11.25 -19.44 -27.92
CA PRO A 293 -12.59 -19.20 -28.45
C PRO A 293 -13.70 -19.29 -27.39
N GLY A 294 -13.51 -20.11 -26.35
CA GLY A 294 -14.46 -20.25 -25.24
C GLY A 294 -14.53 -19.04 -24.30
N ASP A 295 -13.58 -18.11 -24.41
CA ASP A 295 -13.54 -16.88 -23.61
C ASP A 295 -14.31 -15.74 -24.28
N LEU A 296 -14.85 -15.94 -25.49
CA LEU A 296 -15.61 -14.93 -26.24
C LEU A 296 -16.79 -14.39 -25.41
N ASN A 297 -16.96 -13.07 -25.43
CA ASN A 297 -17.95 -12.32 -24.64
C ASN A 297 -17.78 -12.42 -23.11
N GLN A 298 -16.65 -12.93 -22.61
CA GLN A 298 -16.31 -12.90 -21.19
C GLN A 298 -15.37 -11.73 -20.87
N TYR A 299 -15.41 -11.25 -19.63
CA TYR A 299 -14.36 -10.43 -19.03
C TYR A 299 -13.28 -11.35 -18.45
N VAL A 300 -12.04 -10.87 -18.45
CA VAL A 300 -10.86 -11.62 -17.98
C VAL A 300 -10.25 -10.88 -16.80
N PHE A 301 -9.92 -11.63 -15.75
CA PHE A 301 -9.35 -11.14 -14.51
C PHE A 301 -8.05 -11.87 -14.20
N PHE A 302 -7.14 -11.20 -13.51
CA PHE A 302 -5.94 -11.79 -12.94
C PHE A 302 -6.03 -11.73 -11.41
N CYS A 303 -6.14 -12.88 -10.77
CA CYS A 303 -6.24 -13.01 -9.32
C CYS A 303 -4.95 -13.57 -8.73
N VAL A 304 -4.53 -13.06 -7.57
CA VAL A 304 -3.28 -13.41 -6.91
C VAL A 304 -3.52 -13.70 -5.43
N ILE A 305 -2.91 -14.76 -4.92
CA ILE A 305 -2.79 -15.06 -3.49
C ILE A 305 -1.30 -14.94 -3.13
N PRO A 306 -0.86 -13.86 -2.47
CA PRO A 306 0.55 -13.66 -2.11
C PRO A 306 0.97 -14.60 -0.98
N ALA A 307 2.23 -15.01 -0.99
CA ALA A 307 2.83 -15.79 0.09
C ALA A 307 4.18 -15.19 0.50
N ALA A 308 4.43 -15.13 1.80
CA ALA A 308 5.70 -14.74 2.38
C ALA A 308 6.60 -15.96 2.64
N GLN A 309 7.93 -15.77 2.64
CA GLN A 309 8.90 -16.83 2.99
C GLN A 309 8.89 -17.16 4.48
N THR A 310 8.59 -16.16 5.30
CA THR A 310 8.56 -16.21 6.76
C THR A 310 7.27 -15.54 7.24
N GLY A 311 6.92 -15.75 8.51
CA GLY A 311 5.78 -15.05 9.10
C GLY A 311 4.42 -15.65 8.79
N ALA A 312 3.39 -14.82 8.90
CA ALA A 312 2.01 -15.16 8.62
C ALA A 312 1.81 -15.25 7.11
N THR A 313 1.31 -16.38 6.63
CA THR A 313 1.19 -16.67 5.20
C THR A 313 0.17 -17.81 5.01
N PRO A 314 -0.61 -17.85 3.92
CA PRO A 314 -0.68 -16.89 2.80
C PRO A 314 -1.56 -15.66 3.09
N GLY A 315 -1.47 -14.67 2.20
CA GLY A 315 -2.38 -13.53 2.15
C GLY A 315 -3.76 -13.87 1.58
N LEU A 316 -4.62 -12.85 1.51
CA LEU A 316 -5.93 -12.97 0.89
C LEU A 316 -5.84 -12.94 -0.63
N GLU A 317 -6.78 -13.61 -1.30
CA GLU A 317 -6.95 -13.50 -2.74
C GLU A 317 -7.43 -12.09 -3.10
N VAL A 318 -6.80 -11.49 -4.12
CA VAL A 318 -7.22 -10.22 -4.71
C VAL A 318 -7.24 -10.38 -6.21
N CYS A 319 -8.25 -9.82 -6.88
CA CYS A 319 -8.40 -9.83 -8.34
C CYS A 319 -8.24 -8.44 -8.95
N SER A 320 -7.69 -8.38 -10.16
CA SER A 320 -7.53 -7.15 -10.92
C SER A 320 -8.88 -6.55 -11.34
N THR A 321 -8.86 -5.32 -11.87
CA THR A 321 -9.95 -4.83 -12.73
C THR A 321 -10.07 -5.71 -14.00
N PRO A 322 -11.26 -5.78 -14.62
CA PRO A 322 -11.49 -6.63 -15.78
C PRO A 322 -10.76 -6.13 -17.03
N ALA A 323 -10.27 -7.07 -17.86
CA ALA A 323 -9.97 -6.84 -19.27
C ALA A 323 -11.11 -7.42 -20.13
N GLY A 324 -11.64 -6.65 -21.09
CA GLY A 324 -12.67 -7.12 -22.00
C GLY A 324 -13.95 -6.27 -22.03
N PRO A 325 -15.04 -6.82 -22.59
CA PRO A 325 -15.24 -8.23 -22.94
C PRO A 325 -14.36 -8.70 -24.11
N VAL A 326 -14.06 -10.00 -24.16
CA VAL A 326 -13.27 -10.62 -25.23
C VAL A 326 -14.06 -10.60 -26.54
N THR A 327 -13.41 -10.15 -27.61
CA THR A 327 -13.99 -10.01 -28.95
C THR A 327 -13.36 -10.96 -29.97
N THR A 328 -13.99 -11.12 -31.12
CA THR A 328 -13.41 -11.89 -32.23
C THR A 328 -12.18 -11.18 -32.80
N ARG A 329 -11.14 -11.94 -33.14
CA ARG A 329 -9.98 -11.39 -33.83
C ARG A 329 -10.36 -10.90 -35.23
N VAL A 330 -10.15 -9.62 -35.49
CA VAL A 330 -10.23 -9.07 -36.84
C VAL A 330 -8.89 -9.31 -37.52
N VAL A 331 -8.79 -10.34 -38.35
CA VAL A 331 -7.62 -10.50 -39.24
C VAL A 331 -7.80 -9.50 -40.38
N PRO A 332 -6.86 -8.56 -40.60
CA PRO A 332 -6.89 -7.74 -41.80
C PRO A 332 -6.83 -8.67 -43.00
N GLN A 333 -7.92 -8.73 -43.77
CA GLN A 333 -7.90 -9.50 -45.01
C GLN A 333 -6.92 -8.81 -45.94
N THR A 334 -5.84 -9.49 -46.31
CA THR A 334 -5.02 -9.06 -47.44
C THR A 334 -5.98 -8.91 -48.62
N PRO A 335 -6.07 -7.75 -49.29
CA PRO A 335 -6.97 -7.61 -50.43
C PRO A 335 -6.66 -8.75 -51.40
N THR A 336 -7.63 -9.64 -51.61
CA THR A 336 -7.49 -10.68 -52.63
C THR A 336 -7.23 -9.94 -53.94
N PRO A 337 -6.08 -10.14 -54.61
CA PRO A 337 -5.85 -9.50 -55.89
C PRO A 337 -7.02 -9.89 -56.79
N VAL A 338 -7.77 -8.88 -57.25
CA VAL A 338 -8.76 -9.06 -58.30
C VAL A 338 -8.02 -9.77 -59.44
N PRO A 339 -8.49 -10.93 -59.94
CA PRO A 339 -7.84 -11.58 -61.07
C PRO A 339 -7.72 -10.55 -62.19
N GLY A 340 -6.50 -10.08 -62.45
CA GLY A 340 -6.24 -9.25 -63.60
C GLY A 340 -6.72 -10.02 -64.82
N LEU A 341 -7.46 -9.36 -65.73
CA LEU A 341 -7.79 -9.94 -67.02
C LEU A 341 -6.48 -10.51 -67.59
N GLY A 342 -6.41 -11.84 -67.74
CA GLY A 342 -5.24 -12.47 -68.36
C GLY A 342 -4.98 -11.82 -69.73
N LEU A 343 -3.78 -11.95 -70.27
CA LEU A 343 -3.38 -11.35 -71.55
C LEU A 343 -4.47 -11.52 -72.64
N TRP A 344 -5.12 -12.67 -72.68
CA TRP A 344 -6.25 -12.98 -73.54
C TRP A 344 -7.53 -12.19 -73.26
N GLY A 345 -7.87 -11.96 -71.99
CA GLY A 345 -8.99 -11.10 -71.59
C GLY A 345 -8.75 -9.63 -71.94
N GLY A 346 -7.50 -9.16 -71.84
CA GLY A 346 -7.09 -7.83 -72.31
C GLY A 346 -7.17 -7.68 -73.84
N ILE A 347 -6.73 -8.70 -74.58
CA ILE A 347 -6.83 -8.74 -76.05
C ILE A 347 -8.30 -8.78 -76.50
N ALA A 348 -9.14 -9.60 -75.87
CA ALA A 348 -10.57 -9.69 -76.19
C ALA A 348 -11.31 -8.36 -75.93
N LEU A 349 -10.99 -7.67 -74.83
CA LEU A 349 -11.57 -6.36 -74.52
C LEU A 349 -11.10 -5.26 -75.50
N SER A 350 -9.84 -5.32 -75.91
CA SER A 350 -9.26 -4.40 -76.92
C SER A 350 -9.90 -4.58 -78.29
N LEU A 351 -10.17 -5.83 -78.68
CA LEU A 351 -10.89 -6.16 -79.92
C LEU A 351 -12.35 -5.72 -79.86
N LEU A 352 -13.03 -5.90 -78.71
CA LEU A 352 -14.39 -5.41 -78.51
C LEU A 352 -14.49 -3.89 -78.64
N LEU A 353 -13.56 -3.14 -78.05
CA LEU A 353 -13.52 -1.67 -78.16
C LEU A 353 -13.21 -1.19 -79.58
N ALA A 354 -12.35 -1.89 -80.32
CA ALA A 354 -12.06 -1.59 -81.72
C ALA A 354 -13.26 -1.85 -82.64
N VAL A 355 -14.02 -2.91 -82.39
CA VAL A 355 -15.25 -3.22 -83.15
C VAL A 355 -16.35 -2.19 -82.85
N PHE A 356 -16.55 -1.79 -81.59
CA PHE A 356 -17.53 -0.75 -81.26
C PHE A 356 -17.11 0.65 -81.75
N GLY A 357 -15.81 0.96 -81.77
CA GLY A 357 -15.28 2.21 -82.33
C GLY A 357 -15.49 2.33 -83.85
N THR A 358 -15.26 1.25 -84.59
CA THR A 358 -15.44 1.22 -86.05
C THR A 358 -16.91 1.22 -86.47
N VAL A 359 -17.81 0.64 -85.68
CA VAL A 359 -19.26 0.73 -85.90
C VAL A 359 -19.80 2.14 -85.67
N ARG A 360 -19.22 2.90 -84.72
CA ARG A 360 -19.63 4.29 -84.45
C ARG A 360 -19.09 5.28 -85.50
N GLN A 361 -17.93 5.00 -86.10
CA GLN A 361 -17.34 5.84 -87.13
C GLN A 361 -17.98 5.68 -88.52
N ARG A 362 -18.72 4.59 -88.77
CA ARG A 362 -19.52 4.37 -89.98
C ARG A 362 -20.93 4.98 -89.95
N ARG A 363 -21.31 5.67 -88.86
CA ARG A 363 -22.64 6.33 -88.70
C ARG A 363 -22.55 7.86 -88.60
N ARG A 364 -21.51 8.48 -89.17
CA ARG A 364 -21.45 9.93 -89.37
C ARG A 364 -21.19 10.26 -90.82
#